data_AF-A0A173W7D2-F1
#
_entry.id   AF-A0A173W7D2-F1
#
_cell.length_a   1.000
_cell.length_b   1.000
_cell.length_c   1.000
_cell.angle_alpha   90.00
_cell.angle_beta   90.00
_cell.angle_gamma   90.00
#
_symmetry.space_group_name_H-M   'P 1'
#
loop_
_entity.id
_entity.type
_entity.pdbx_description
1 polymer ?
#
loop_
_entity_poly.entity_id
_entity_poly.type
_entity_poly.pdbx_seq_one_letter_code
_entity_poly.pdbx_strand_id
1 'polypeptide(L)'
;MNRFMKKFKAVYCNASFIFAIAVLMVTISLCIFYPDSVNASQSPSPSGDISTNDVTNDLDDVKSLDSGDKDLADATSDSTNGLNIYYNNESGSLSTPVRMFLVLTVLSLAPSILIMLTSFTRIIIVLHFVRTAIGTQTAPPNQVLVGLALFLTLFIMWPTFSQVNEKAIKPLDEGKITQQEAIKEAEGPFREFMYGQTQTKDIKLFVDISGDEYDDYDDVPFTTLVPAFILSELRTAFILGFLIYIPFIVIDMVVSSVLMSMGMMMLPPTTISMPFKVLLFILADGWDLVIGNLVKTFY
;
A
#
# COMPACT_ATOMS: atom_id res chain seq x y z
N MET A 1 32.04 0.68 -24.32
CA MET A 1 30.87 0.10 -23.63
C MET A 1 29.77 1.10 -23.24
N ASN A 2 30.07 2.39 -22.98
CA ASN A 2 29.07 3.37 -22.51
C ASN A 2 28.11 3.96 -23.55
N ARG A 3 28.43 3.90 -24.86
CA ARG A 3 27.58 4.50 -25.91
C ARG A 3 26.41 3.60 -26.34
N PHE A 4 26.55 2.29 -26.18
CA PHE A 4 25.55 1.30 -26.55
C PHE A 4 24.44 1.20 -25.48
N MET A 5 24.83 1.26 -24.20
CA MET A 5 23.90 1.24 -23.06
C MET A 5 22.98 2.47 -23.00
N LYS A 6 23.48 3.67 -23.36
CA LYS A 6 22.64 4.88 -23.43
C LYS A 6 21.56 4.80 -24.53
N LYS A 7 21.89 4.20 -25.68
CA LYS A 7 20.90 3.97 -26.75
C LYS A 7 19.82 2.98 -26.32
N PHE A 8 20.20 1.91 -25.60
CA PHE A 8 19.23 0.95 -25.06
C PHE A 8 18.27 1.58 -24.04
N LYS A 9 18.79 2.40 -23.11
CA LYS A 9 17.94 3.09 -22.12
C LYS A 9 16.97 4.09 -22.76
N ALA A 10 17.39 4.80 -23.80
CA ALA A 10 16.54 5.72 -24.55
C ALA A 10 15.46 4.99 -25.36
N VAL A 11 15.80 3.85 -25.99
CA VAL A 11 14.83 3.03 -26.72
C VAL A 11 13.79 2.41 -25.77
N TYR A 12 14.21 1.94 -24.60
CA TYR A 12 13.29 1.39 -23.59
C TYR A 12 12.36 2.45 -23.01
N CYS A 13 12.86 3.65 -22.75
CA CYS A 13 12.05 4.79 -22.27
C CYS A 13 10.99 5.18 -23.31
N ASN A 14 11.39 5.32 -24.58
CA ASN A 14 10.46 5.67 -25.65
C ASN A 14 9.44 4.55 -25.92
N ALA A 15 9.85 3.27 -25.85
CA ALA A 15 8.94 2.13 -25.99
C ALA A 15 7.93 2.05 -24.82
N SER A 16 8.38 2.28 -23.59
CA SER A 16 7.50 2.30 -22.41
C SER A 16 6.50 3.45 -22.46
N PHE A 17 6.90 4.62 -22.95
CA PHE A 17 6.02 5.78 -23.10
C PHE A 17 4.96 5.56 -24.19
N ILE A 18 5.35 4.98 -25.32
CA ILE A 18 4.42 4.64 -26.41
C ILE A 18 3.43 3.55 -25.95
N PHE A 19 3.90 2.55 -25.20
CA PHE A 19 3.02 1.52 -24.64
C PHE A 19 2.02 2.10 -23.64
N ALA A 20 2.44 3.00 -22.76
CA ALA A 20 1.55 3.67 -21.81
C ALA A 20 0.47 4.51 -22.51
N ILE A 21 0.83 5.25 -23.57
CA ILE A 21 -0.13 6.03 -24.37
C ILE A 21 -1.09 5.10 -25.12
N ALA A 22 -0.59 3.99 -25.67
CA ALA A 22 -1.43 3.03 -26.39
C ALA A 22 -2.45 2.37 -25.45
N VAL A 23 -2.05 1.97 -24.23
CA VAL A 23 -2.96 1.43 -23.22
C VAL A 23 -4.01 2.47 -22.81
N LEU A 24 -3.58 3.71 -22.57
CA LEU A 24 -4.49 4.80 -22.19
C LEU A 24 -5.52 5.09 -23.31
N MET A 25 -5.08 5.15 -24.56
CA MET A 25 -5.96 5.35 -25.71
C MET A 25 -6.93 4.17 -25.91
N VAL A 26 -6.48 2.93 -25.71
CA VAL A 26 -7.34 1.74 -25.78
C VAL A 26 -8.37 1.73 -24.65
N THR A 27 -7.99 2.11 -23.42
CA THR A 27 -8.92 2.20 -22.30
C THR A 27 -9.97 3.29 -22.50
N ILE A 28 -9.58 4.46 -22.99
CA ILE A 28 -10.52 5.56 -23.31
C ILE A 28 -11.45 5.15 -24.47
N SER A 29 -10.92 4.49 -25.49
CA SER A 29 -11.72 4.01 -26.62
C SER A 29 -12.73 2.95 -26.17
N LEU A 30 -12.33 2.00 -25.32
CA LEU A 30 -13.25 1.01 -24.73
C LEU A 30 -14.36 1.66 -23.90
N CYS A 31 -14.04 2.72 -23.13
CA CYS A 31 -15.05 3.46 -22.35
C CYS A 31 -16.04 4.25 -23.22
N ILE A 32 -15.64 4.70 -24.42
CA ILE A 32 -16.52 5.46 -25.34
C ILE A 32 -17.38 4.52 -26.20
N PHE A 33 -16.81 3.40 -26.67
CA PHE A 33 -17.49 2.49 -27.60
C PHE A 33 -18.38 1.44 -26.93
N TYR A 34 -18.21 1.17 -25.63
CA TYR A 34 -19.07 0.27 -24.84
C TYR A 34 -19.68 1.01 -23.64
N PRO A 35 -20.76 1.79 -23.82
CA PRO A 35 -21.50 2.36 -22.71
C PRO A 35 -22.35 1.25 -22.05
N ASP A 36 -21.78 0.54 -21.09
CA ASP A 36 -22.61 -0.24 -20.16
C ASP A 36 -23.46 0.75 -19.36
N SER A 37 -24.78 0.68 -19.55
CA SER A 37 -25.73 1.43 -18.73
C SER A 37 -25.73 0.84 -17.32
N VAL A 38 -24.97 1.45 -16.42
CA VAL A 38 -24.98 1.10 -15.00
C VAL A 38 -26.26 1.63 -14.37
N ASN A 39 -27.31 0.81 -14.36
CA ASN A 39 -28.52 1.08 -13.59
C ASN A 39 -28.27 0.75 -12.12
N ALA A 40 -28.32 1.76 -11.25
CA ALA A 40 -28.37 1.54 -9.81
C ALA A 40 -29.76 1.02 -9.41
N SER A 41 -29.88 -0.27 -9.08
CA SER A 41 -31.11 -0.81 -8.49
C SER A 41 -31.15 -0.53 -6.99
N GLN A 42 -32.02 0.40 -6.57
CA GLN A 42 -32.43 0.48 -5.17
C GLN A 42 -33.37 -0.69 -4.87
N SER A 43 -32.98 -1.53 -3.90
CA SER A 43 -33.86 -2.57 -3.34
C SER A 43 -34.78 -1.92 -2.30
N PRO A 44 -36.11 -2.07 -2.35
CA PRO A 44 -36.99 -1.52 -1.33
C PRO A 44 -37.02 -2.44 -0.10
N SER A 45 -36.84 -1.87 1.09
CA SER A 45 -37.11 -2.53 2.36
C SER A 45 -38.63 -2.50 2.66
N PRO A 46 -39.18 -3.47 3.41
CA PRO A 46 -40.62 -3.69 3.48
C PRO A 46 -41.26 -2.86 4.59
N SER A 47 -42.33 -2.16 4.27
CA SER A 47 -43.28 -1.62 5.25
C SER A 47 -44.69 -1.98 4.78
N GLY A 48 -45.34 -2.86 5.55
CA GLY A 48 -46.77 -3.10 5.43
C GLY A 48 -47.55 -1.89 5.93
N ASP A 49 -48.68 -1.59 5.30
CA ASP A 49 -49.98 -1.78 5.93
C ASP A 49 -51.13 -1.55 4.93
N ILE A 50 -51.99 -2.58 4.90
CA ILE A 50 -53.44 -2.68 4.68
C ILE A 50 -54.20 -1.50 4.03
N SER A 51 -54.97 -1.86 2.99
CA SER A 51 -55.97 -1.08 2.27
C SER A 51 -57.16 -0.62 3.13
N THR A 52 -57.70 0.56 2.82
CA THR A 52 -59.16 0.82 2.84
C THR A 52 -59.54 1.86 1.79
N ASN A 53 -60.67 1.56 1.14
CA ASN A 53 -61.30 2.29 0.04
C ASN A 53 -61.93 3.62 0.48
N ASP A 54 -62.56 4.26 -0.52
CA ASP A 54 -63.63 5.27 -0.41
C ASP A 54 -63.17 6.73 -0.18
N VAL A 55 -63.75 7.78 -0.74
CA VAL A 55 -64.87 8.01 -1.68
C VAL A 55 -64.82 9.53 -1.96
N THR A 56 -65.03 9.91 -3.23
CA THR A 56 -65.67 11.15 -3.74
C THR A 56 -65.31 12.57 -3.23
N ASN A 57 -65.21 13.44 -4.24
CA ASN A 57 -65.87 14.76 -4.36
C ASN A 57 -65.34 15.97 -3.58
N ASP A 58 -65.69 17.11 -4.19
CA ASP A 58 -65.58 18.51 -3.76
C ASP A 58 -64.19 19.12 -3.99
N LEU A 59 -63.94 19.75 -5.15
CA LEU A 59 -64.41 21.09 -5.57
C LEU A 59 -64.29 22.16 -4.47
N ASP A 60 -63.81 23.32 -4.93
CA ASP A 60 -63.89 24.63 -4.28
C ASP A 60 -62.85 24.95 -3.20
N ASP A 61 -61.69 25.49 -3.64
CA ASP A 61 -61.42 26.90 -3.33
C ASP A 61 -60.26 27.48 -4.16
N VAL A 62 -60.63 28.43 -5.00
CA VAL A 62 -59.74 29.33 -5.74
C VAL A 62 -59.74 30.68 -5.02
N LYS A 63 -58.53 31.24 -4.79
CA LYS A 63 -58.17 32.64 -4.48
C LYS A 63 -57.97 33.05 -3.01
N SER A 64 -56.70 33.21 -2.66
CA SER A 64 -56.12 34.51 -2.24
C SER A 64 -54.64 34.50 -2.65
N LEU A 65 -54.24 35.17 -3.75
CA LEU A 65 -53.69 36.53 -3.79
C LEU A 65 -52.72 36.84 -2.64
N ASP A 66 -51.41 36.70 -2.88
CA ASP A 66 -50.47 37.81 -2.64
C ASP A 66 -49.24 37.70 -3.56
N SER A 67 -48.77 38.85 -4.01
CA SER A 67 -47.69 39.04 -4.98
C SER A 67 -46.36 39.20 -4.24
N GLY A 68 -45.28 38.59 -4.71
CA GLY A 68 -43.96 38.96 -4.19
C GLY A 68 -42.83 37.98 -4.45
N ASP A 69 -42.08 38.27 -5.52
CA ASP A 69 -40.63 38.12 -5.64
C ASP A 69 -39.97 36.74 -5.59
N LYS A 70 -38.82 36.72 -6.26
CA LYS A 70 -37.88 35.65 -6.53
C LYS A 70 -37.51 34.85 -5.28
N ASP A 71 -37.40 33.52 -5.45
CA ASP A 71 -36.10 32.84 -5.33
C ASP A 71 -36.26 31.38 -5.78
N LEU A 72 -35.65 31.08 -6.93
CA LEU A 72 -35.36 29.71 -7.30
C LEU A 72 -34.39 29.16 -6.25
N ALA A 73 -34.83 28.15 -5.51
CA ALA A 73 -34.00 27.45 -4.55
C ALA A 73 -32.71 26.98 -5.23
N ASP A 74 -31.63 27.66 -4.84
CA ASP A 74 -30.26 27.39 -5.20
C ASP A 74 -29.88 25.99 -4.70
N ALA A 75 -29.56 25.10 -5.64
CA ALA A 75 -29.07 23.75 -5.35
C ALA A 75 -27.58 23.75 -4.95
N THR A 76 -27.08 24.83 -4.33
CA THR A 76 -25.79 24.88 -3.63
C THR A 76 -25.93 24.51 -2.15
N SER A 77 -26.54 23.36 -1.86
CA SER A 77 -26.21 22.67 -0.61
C SER A 77 -24.91 21.90 -0.85
N ASP A 78 -23.83 22.67 -0.89
CA ASP A 78 -22.46 22.22 -1.02
C ASP A 78 -22.10 21.37 0.21
N SER A 79 -22.32 20.06 0.10
CA SER A 79 -21.88 19.07 1.09
C SER A 79 -20.38 18.76 0.91
N THR A 80 -19.56 19.80 0.74
CA THR A 80 -18.10 19.68 0.66
C THR A 80 -17.48 19.76 2.06
N ASN A 81 -17.88 18.82 2.93
CA ASN A 81 -17.15 18.51 4.17
C ASN A 81 -16.15 17.37 3.91
N GLY A 82 -15.23 17.58 2.96
CA GLY A 82 -14.17 16.61 2.71
C GLY A 82 -13.19 17.01 1.62
N LEU A 83 -12.01 17.50 2.02
CA LEU A 83 -10.79 17.73 1.21
C LEU A 83 -10.75 18.96 0.26
N ASN A 84 -10.82 20.19 0.78
CA ASN A 84 -10.64 21.39 -0.06
C ASN A 84 -9.16 21.61 -0.40
N ILE A 85 -8.76 21.24 -1.62
CA ILE A 85 -7.43 21.55 -2.17
C ILE A 85 -7.47 22.98 -2.71
N TYR A 86 -6.94 23.93 -1.92
CA TYR A 86 -6.74 25.31 -2.37
C TYR A 86 -5.51 25.37 -3.30
N TYR A 87 -5.75 25.55 -4.59
CA TYR A 87 -4.70 25.91 -5.54
C TYR A 87 -4.72 27.43 -5.70
N ASN A 88 -3.63 28.11 -5.35
CA ASN A 88 -3.47 29.55 -5.55
C ASN A 88 -3.37 29.85 -7.05
N ASN A 89 -4.51 30.04 -7.70
CA ASN A 89 -4.69 30.90 -8.86
C ASN A 89 -6.16 31.31 -8.90
N GLU A 90 -6.38 32.61 -9.08
CA GLU A 90 -7.65 33.30 -9.06
C GLU A 90 -8.71 32.56 -9.90
N SER A 91 -9.81 32.12 -9.27
CA SER A 91 -11.05 31.62 -9.88
C SER A 91 -11.05 30.26 -10.62
N GLY A 92 -10.55 29.20 -9.99
CA GLY A 92 -10.82 27.85 -10.50
C GLY A 92 -10.85 26.77 -9.42
N SER A 93 -12.00 26.56 -8.77
CA SER A 93 -12.25 25.30 -8.06
C SER A 93 -12.15 24.15 -9.06
N LEU A 94 -11.30 23.16 -8.80
CA LEU A 94 -11.25 21.92 -9.58
C LEU A 94 -12.68 21.36 -9.69
N SER A 95 -13.12 21.00 -10.90
CA SER A 95 -14.44 20.41 -11.07
C SER A 95 -14.55 19.12 -10.25
N THR A 96 -15.71 18.87 -9.64
CA THR A 96 -15.96 17.70 -8.77
C THR A 96 -15.47 16.37 -9.38
N PRO A 97 -15.64 16.11 -10.70
CA PRO A 97 -15.09 14.90 -11.33
C PRO A 97 -13.56 14.83 -11.29
N VAL A 98 -12.85 15.95 -11.49
CA VAL A 98 -11.38 16.00 -11.45
C VAL A 98 -10.87 15.78 -10.03
N ARG A 99 -11.56 16.34 -9.02
CA ARG A 99 -11.25 16.10 -7.61
C ARG A 99 -11.43 14.63 -7.22
N MET A 100 -12.53 14.00 -7.64
CA MET A 100 -12.78 12.59 -7.38
C MET A 100 -11.76 11.68 -8.09
N PHE A 101 -11.37 12.04 -9.32
CA PHE A 101 -10.29 11.35 -10.03
C PHE A 101 -8.94 11.43 -9.29
N LEU A 102 -8.59 12.60 -8.74
CA LEU A 102 -7.37 12.78 -7.94
C LEU A 102 -7.41 11.93 -6.66
N VAL A 103 -8.54 11.93 -5.94
CA VAL A 103 -8.72 11.10 -4.74
C VAL A 103 -8.58 9.62 -5.05
N LEU A 104 -9.21 9.12 -6.11
CA LEU A 104 -9.07 7.72 -6.55
C LEU A 104 -7.61 7.39 -6.93
N THR A 105 -6.90 8.34 -7.55
CA THR A 105 -5.48 8.19 -7.87
C THR A 105 -4.66 8.02 -6.60
N VAL A 106 -4.83 8.88 -5.60
CA VAL A 106 -4.11 8.78 -4.32
C VAL A 106 -4.46 7.49 -3.58
N LEU A 107 -5.75 7.11 -3.57
CA LEU A 107 -6.22 5.87 -2.94
C LEU A 107 -5.61 4.63 -3.61
N SER A 108 -5.40 4.66 -4.92
CA SER A 108 -4.72 3.58 -5.66
C SER A 108 -3.23 3.45 -5.32
N LEU A 109 -2.57 4.56 -4.93
CA LEU A 109 -1.17 4.57 -4.48
C LEU A 109 -1.01 4.18 -3.00
N ALA A 110 -2.07 4.28 -2.20
CA ALA A 110 -2.01 4.04 -0.76
C ALA A 110 -1.38 2.68 -0.36
N PRO A 111 -1.67 1.54 -1.04
CA PRO A 111 -1.02 0.26 -0.71
C PRO A 111 0.49 0.31 -0.90
N SER A 112 0.96 0.95 -1.98
CA SER A 112 2.40 1.08 -2.26
C SER A 112 3.10 1.95 -1.22
N ILE A 113 2.46 3.05 -0.82
CA ILE A 113 2.99 3.95 0.22
C ILE A 113 3.09 3.22 1.56
N LEU A 114 2.07 2.45 1.94
CA LEU A 114 2.08 1.63 3.16
C LEU A 114 3.28 0.66 3.12
N ILE A 115 3.48 -0.05 2.01
CA ILE A 115 4.57 -1.02 1.88
C ILE A 115 5.96 -0.36 2.01
N MET A 116 6.12 0.85 1.46
CA MET A 116 7.41 1.56 1.42
C MET A 116 7.77 2.31 2.71
N LEU A 117 6.78 2.77 3.47
CA LEU A 117 7.01 3.59 4.67
C LEU A 117 6.94 2.81 5.99
N THR A 118 6.79 1.49 5.92
CA THR A 118 6.56 0.65 7.12
C THR A 118 7.48 -0.59 7.14
N SER A 119 7.38 -1.38 8.21
CA SER A 119 8.08 -2.65 8.37
C SER A 119 7.70 -3.75 7.36
N PHE A 120 6.67 -3.54 6.53
CA PHE A 120 6.12 -4.58 5.65
C PHE A 120 7.18 -5.21 4.75
N THR A 121 8.06 -4.38 4.16
CA THR A 121 9.07 -4.82 3.18
C THR A 121 10.00 -5.89 3.76
N ARG A 122 10.55 -5.69 4.95
CA ARG A 122 11.43 -6.70 5.59
C ARG A 122 10.67 -7.96 5.93
N ILE A 123 9.43 -7.84 6.43
CA ILE A 123 8.63 -8.99 6.85
C ILE A 123 8.29 -9.89 5.67
N ILE A 124 7.74 -9.33 4.58
CA ILE A 124 7.31 -10.15 3.44
C ILE A 124 8.49 -10.88 2.79
N ILE A 125 9.66 -10.25 2.72
CA ILE A 125 10.86 -10.85 2.14
C ILE A 125 11.36 -12.00 3.01
N VAL A 126 11.45 -11.81 4.33
CA VAL A 126 11.88 -12.87 5.25
C VAL A 126 10.92 -14.06 5.20
N LEU A 127 9.61 -13.81 5.22
CA LEU A 127 8.60 -14.87 5.10
C LEU A 127 8.68 -15.61 3.76
N HIS A 128 8.99 -14.89 2.67
CA HIS A 128 9.23 -15.51 1.37
C HIS A 128 10.46 -16.41 1.40
N PHE A 129 11.57 -15.96 2.00
CA PHE A 129 12.78 -16.79 2.17
C PHE A 129 12.50 -18.07 2.95
N VAL A 130 11.71 -18.00 4.03
CA VAL A 130 11.30 -19.18 4.82
C VAL A 130 10.56 -20.18 3.94
N ARG A 131 9.55 -19.73 3.17
CA ARG A 131 8.81 -20.60 2.25
C ARG A 131 9.75 -21.27 1.24
N THR A 132 10.63 -20.50 0.62
CA THR A 132 11.59 -21.04 -0.36
C THR A 132 12.56 -22.03 0.29
N ALA A 133 13.03 -21.75 1.51
CA ALA A 133 14.01 -22.58 2.21
C ALA A 133 13.46 -23.96 2.59
N ILE A 134 12.20 -24.01 3.07
CA ILE A 134 11.50 -25.26 3.40
C ILE A 134 11.28 -26.11 2.13
N GLY A 135 11.13 -25.47 0.96
CA GLY A 135 11.06 -26.14 -0.33
C GLY A 135 9.68 -26.67 -0.71
N THR A 136 8.62 -26.19 -0.04
CA THR A 136 7.23 -26.52 -0.34
C THR A 136 6.75 -25.80 -1.60
N GLN A 137 6.08 -26.51 -2.51
CA GLN A 137 5.71 -25.97 -3.82
C GLN A 137 4.66 -24.85 -3.75
N THR A 138 3.63 -25.00 -2.89
CA THR A 138 2.48 -24.08 -2.85
C THR A 138 2.07 -23.63 -1.46
N ALA A 139 2.53 -24.31 -0.41
CA ALA A 139 2.20 -23.97 0.97
C ALA A 139 3.37 -23.25 1.67
N PRO A 140 3.16 -22.16 2.42
CA PRO A 140 1.93 -21.37 2.52
C PRO A 140 1.65 -20.55 1.25
N PRO A 141 0.37 -20.31 0.88
CA PRO A 141 0.00 -19.47 -0.26
C PRO A 141 0.53 -18.03 -0.11
N ASN A 142 0.85 -17.36 -1.23
CA ASN A 142 1.30 -15.97 -1.22
C ASN A 142 0.32 -15.04 -0.49
N GLN A 143 -0.98 -15.26 -0.65
CA GLN A 143 -2.01 -14.46 0.03
C GLN A 143 -1.93 -14.59 1.55
N VAL A 144 -1.61 -15.78 2.08
CA VAL A 144 -1.44 -16.00 3.52
C VAL A 144 -0.19 -15.28 4.02
N LEU A 145 0.92 -15.33 3.27
CA LEU A 145 2.15 -14.61 3.63
C LEU A 145 1.95 -13.10 3.64
N VAL A 146 1.25 -12.56 2.64
CA VAL A 146 0.91 -11.13 2.57
C VAL A 146 -0.02 -10.73 3.72
N GLY A 147 -1.05 -11.53 4.01
CA GLY A 147 -1.94 -11.29 5.15
C GLY A 147 -1.20 -11.29 6.49
N LEU A 148 -0.33 -12.28 6.72
CA LEU A 148 0.51 -12.36 7.91
C LEU A 148 1.45 -11.15 8.00
N ALA A 149 2.08 -10.76 6.89
CA ALA A 149 2.96 -9.60 6.85
C ALA A 149 2.23 -8.30 7.18
N LEU A 150 0.99 -8.14 6.70
CA LEU A 150 0.16 -6.97 6.97
C LEU A 150 -0.22 -6.90 8.46
N PHE A 151 -0.68 -8.00 9.06
CA PHE A 151 -1.01 -8.02 10.49
C PHE A 151 0.20 -7.79 11.39
N LEU A 152 1.35 -8.38 11.05
CA LEU A 152 2.61 -8.12 11.78
C LEU A 152 3.06 -6.66 11.62
N THR A 153 2.86 -6.06 10.44
CA THR A 153 3.15 -4.63 10.22
C THR A 153 2.28 -3.76 11.10
N LEU A 154 0.97 -4.02 11.18
CA LEU A 154 0.07 -3.29 12.07
C LEU A 154 0.48 -3.43 13.54
N PHE A 155 0.92 -4.62 13.95
CA PHE A 155 1.39 -4.88 15.31
C PHE A 155 2.67 -4.10 15.64
N ILE A 156 3.67 -4.14 14.75
CA ILE A 156 4.96 -3.45 14.96
C ILE A 156 4.79 -1.92 14.87
N MET A 157 3.98 -1.44 13.93
CA MET A 157 3.75 -0.01 13.67
C MET A 157 2.70 0.63 14.57
N TRP A 158 2.07 -0.13 15.48
CA TRP A 158 1.08 0.39 16.41
C TRP A 158 1.51 1.69 17.15
N PRO A 159 2.72 1.81 17.72
CA PRO A 159 3.16 3.05 18.36
C PRO A 159 3.22 4.23 17.37
N THR A 160 3.70 4.03 16.15
CA THR A 160 3.76 5.08 15.13
C THR A 160 2.36 5.56 14.74
N PHE A 161 1.43 4.63 14.49
CA PHE A 161 0.04 4.99 14.18
C PHE A 161 -0.66 5.69 15.35
N SER A 162 -0.38 5.28 16.60
CA SER A 162 -0.89 5.94 17.79
C SER A 162 -0.40 7.39 17.88
N GLN A 163 0.89 7.63 17.63
CA GLN A 163 1.46 8.98 17.61
C GLN A 163 0.86 9.85 16.51
N VAL A 164 0.69 9.33 15.30
CA VAL A 164 0.03 10.06 14.20
C VAL A 164 -1.41 10.39 14.56
N ASN A 165 -2.14 9.47 15.18
CA ASN A 165 -3.50 9.71 15.61
C ASN A 165 -3.59 10.83 16.65
N GLU A 166 -2.66 10.88 17.61
CA GLU A 166 -2.64 11.89 18.66
C GLU A 166 -2.14 13.26 18.21
N LYS A 167 -1.10 13.30 17.35
CA LYS A 167 -0.46 14.54 16.90
C LYS A 167 -1.12 15.17 15.69
N ALA A 168 -1.70 14.37 14.79
CA ALA A 168 -2.25 14.86 13.52
C ALA A 168 -3.76 14.66 13.40
N ILE A 169 -4.30 13.47 13.67
CA ILE A 169 -5.72 13.17 13.39
C ILE A 169 -6.64 13.87 14.39
N LYS A 170 -6.44 13.67 15.70
CA LYS A 170 -7.28 14.31 16.74
C LYS A 170 -7.29 15.84 16.64
N PRO A 171 -6.14 16.54 16.50
CA PRO A 171 -6.17 18.00 16.43
C PRO A 171 -6.79 18.52 15.12
N LEU A 172 -6.72 17.74 14.03
CA LEU A 172 -7.39 18.07 12.77
C LEU A 172 -8.91 17.96 12.91
N ASP A 173 -9.41 16.89 13.52
CA ASP A 173 -10.85 16.68 13.79
C ASP A 173 -11.40 17.73 14.77
N GLU A 174 -10.59 18.16 15.73
CA GLU A 174 -10.90 19.24 16.66
C GLU A 174 -10.78 20.66 16.03
N GLY A 175 -10.35 20.75 14.77
CA GLY A 175 -10.18 22.02 14.05
C GLY A 175 -9.05 22.91 14.57
N LYS A 176 -8.12 22.35 15.36
CA LYS A 176 -6.98 23.07 15.96
C LYS A 176 -5.84 23.30 14.97
N ILE A 177 -5.70 22.42 13.98
CA ILE A 177 -4.66 22.50 12.94
C ILE A 177 -5.28 22.44 11.55
N THR A 178 -4.59 23.02 10.58
CA THR A 178 -5.00 22.91 9.17
C THR A 178 -4.64 21.54 8.60
N GLN A 179 -5.27 21.16 7.48
CA GLN A 179 -4.95 19.88 6.82
C GLN A 179 -3.49 19.79 6.34
N GLN A 180 -2.88 20.92 5.98
CA GLN A 180 -1.47 20.97 5.56
C GLN A 180 -0.53 20.77 6.74
N GLU A 181 -0.89 21.31 7.91
CA GLU A 181 -0.15 21.15 9.15
C GLU A 181 -0.29 19.74 9.71
N ALA A 182 -1.49 19.14 9.62
CA ALA A 182 -1.71 17.74 9.99
C ALA A 182 -0.82 16.76 9.21
N ILE A 183 -0.60 17.02 7.91
CA ILE A 183 0.31 16.19 7.10
C ILE A 183 1.75 16.32 7.61
N LYS A 184 2.22 17.54 7.92
CA LYS A 184 3.57 17.76 8.47
C LYS A 184 3.76 17.12 9.84
N GLU A 185 2.76 17.23 10.71
CA GLU A 185 2.81 16.58 12.04
C GLU A 185 2.75 15.04 11.93
N ALA A 186 2.06 14.51 10.92
CA ALA A 186 2.02 13.07 10.65
C ALA A 186 3.36 12.53 10.12
N GLU A 187 4.17 13.35 9.44
CA GLU A 187 5.48 12.95 8.93
C GLU A 187 6.49 12.62 10.04
N GLY A 188 6.45 13.34 11.16
CA GLY A 188 7.40 13.19 12.27
C GLY A 188 7.53 11.76 12.80
N PRO A 189 6.43 11.09 13.22
CA PRO A 189 6.47 9.71 13.70
C PRO A 189 7.00 8.69 12.67
N PHE A 190 6.68 8.87 11.38
CA PHE A 190 7.20 7.98 10.33
C PHE A 190 8.70 8.18 10.13
N ARG A 191 9.16 9.43 10.18
CA ARG A 191 10.57 9.79 10.12
C ARG A 191 11.36 9.17 11.26
N GLU A 192 10.87 9.30 12.49
CA GLU A 192 11.49 8.70 13.69
C GLU A 192 11.60 7.18 13.57
N PHE A 193 10.52 6.52 13.11
CA PHE A 193 10.53 5.08 12.86
C PHE A 193 11.58 4.69 11.81
N MET A 194 11.63 5.39 10.67
CA MET A 194 12.60 5.08 9.60
C MET A 194 14.04 5.29 10.05
N TYR A 195 14.34 6.33 10.83
CA TYR A 195 15.70 6.54 11.35
C TYR A 195 16.14 5.43 12.29
N GLY A 196 15.25 4.94 13.16
CA GLY A 196 15.56 3.83 14.05
C GLY A 196 15.96 2.55 13.32
N GLN A 197 15.52 2.38 12.06
CA GLN A 197 15.75 1.17 11.27
C GLN A 197 16.78 1.33 10.14
N THR A 198 17.03 2.56 9.68
CA THR A 198 17.93 2.82 8.55
C THR A 198 19.38 2.85 9.01
N GLN A 199 20.26 2.09 8.34
CA GLN A 199 21.69 2.14 8.61
C GLN A 199 22.29 3.47 8.15
N THR A 200 23.14 4.05 8.99
CA THR A 200 23.85 5.32 8.71
C THR A 200 24.59 5.31 7.37
N LYS A 201 25.17 4.16 6.99
CA LYS A 201 25.86 4.01 5.70
C LYS A 201 24.92 4.14 4.49
N ASP A 202 23.67 3.70 4.63
CA ASP A 202 22.69 3.71 3.55
C ASP A 202 22.11 5.14 3.43
N ILE A 203 21.89 5.85 4.55
CA ILE A 203 21.56 7.30 4.53
C ILE A 203 22.68 8.09 3.84
N LYS A 204 23.93 7.89 4.28
CA LYS A 204 25.10 8.58 3.74
C LYS A 204 25.23 8.39 2.23
N LEU A 205 25.01 7.17 1.72
CA LEU A 205 25.04 6.90 0.29
C LEU A 205 24.06 7.80 -0.48
N PHE A 206 22.83 7.97 0.00
CA PHE A 206 21.84 8.79 -0.70
C PHE A 206 22.07 10.28 -0.50
N VAL A 207 22.62 10.71 0.65
CA VAL A 207 23.08 12.09 0.86
C VAL A 207 24.21 12.43 -0.12
N ASP A 208 25.23 11.57 -0.21
CA ASP A 208 26.36 11.73 -1.14
C ASP A 208 25.90 11.77 -2.62
N ILE A 209 24.84 11.03 -2.97
CA ILE A 209 24.23 11.05 -4.31
C ILE A 209 23.43 12.33 -4.55
N SER A 210 22.71 12.84 -3.54
CA SER A 210 21.94 14.09 -3.66
C SER A 210 22.85 15.31 -3.83
N GLY A 211 24.07 15.25 -3.28
CA GLY A 211 25.05 16.35 -3.32
C GLY A 211 24.79 17.46 -2.30
N ASP A 212 23.83 17.25 -1.40
CA ASP A 212 23.50 18.16 -0.31
C ASP A 212 24.23 17.72 0.98
N GLU A 213 24.72 18.68 1.75
CA GLU A 213 25.20 18.45 3.13
C GLU A 213 24.09 18.84 4.10
N TYR A 214 23.75 17.93 5.02
CA TYR A 214 22.76 18.15 6.07
C TYR A 214 23.49 18.15 7.42
N ASP A 215 23.26 19.18 8.24
CA ASP A 215 23.91 19.34 9.54
C ASP A 215 23.30 18.39 10.60
N ASP A 216 21.99 18.14 10.51
CA ASP A 216 21.26 17.21 11.37
C ASP A 216 20.58 16.09 10.56
N TYR A 217 20.36 14.94 11.20
CA TYR A 217 19.58 13.85 10.64
C TYR A 217 18.15 14.29 10.35
N ASP A 218 17.55 15.15 11.18
CA ASP A 218 16.16 15.57 11.00
C ASP A 218 15.91 16.42 9.74
N ASP A 219 16.97 17.02 9.19
CA ASP A 219 16.89 17.88 8.00
C ASP A 219 16.85 17.10 6.68
N VAL A 220 17.13 15.79 6.70
CA VAL A 220 17.15 14.97 5.48
C VAL A 220 15.74 14.88 4.89
N PRO A 221 15.51 15.22 3.61
CA PRO A 221 14.17 15.16 3.03
C PRO A 221 13.69 13.72 2.84
N PHE A 222 12.36 13.50 2.87
CA PHE A 222 11.75 12.18 2.62
C PHE A 222 12.16 11.58 1.27
N THR A 223 12.45 12.42 0.27
CA THR A 223 12.94 11.99 -1.05
C THR A 223 14.28 11.27 -1.00
N THR A 224 15.08 11.52 0.05
CA THR A 224 16.38 10.88 0.30
C THR A 224 16.24 9.78 1.35
N LEU A 225 15.48 10.03 2.42
CA LEU A 225 15.27 9.08 3.52
C LEU A 225 14.53 7.81 3.08
N VAL A 226 13.45 7.93 2.31
CA VAL A 226 12.62 6.76 1.94
C VAL A 226 13.41 5.76 1.08
N PRO A 227 14.14 6.15 0.01
CA PRO A 227 15.00 5.22 -0.72
C PRO A 227 16.11 4.61 0.15
N ALA A 228 16.70 5.37 1.07
CA ALA A 228 17.72 4.88 2.00
C ALA A 228 17.15 3.82 2.96
N PHE A 229 15.98 4.09 3.53
CA PHE A 229 15.24 3.16 4.38
C PHE A 229 14.93 1.87 3.64
N ILE A 230 14.33 1.94 2.45
CA ILE A 230 14.01 0.74 1.64
C ILE A 230 15.27 -0.08 1.37
N LEU A 231 16.39 0.57 1.00
CA LEU A 231 17.64 -0.14 0.76
C LEU A 231 18.14 -0.86 2.03
N SER A 232 18.02 -0.21 3.19
CA SER A 232 18.43 -0.79 4.46
C SER A 232 17.53 -1.95 4.88
N GLU A 233 16.21 -1.82 4.74
CA GLU A 233 15.24 -2.89 4.96
C GLU A 233 15.51 -4.10 4.07
N LEU A 234 15.74 -3.88 2.77
CA LEU A 234 16.10 -4.92 1.82
C LEU A 234 17.37 -5.64 2.28
N ARG A 235 18.42 -4.90 2.62
CA ARG A 235 19.68 -5.49 3.07
C ARG A 235 19.47 -6.37 4.30
N THR A 236 18.80 -5.85 5.32
CA THR A 236 18.51 -6.59 6.56
C THR A 236 17.66 -7.83 6.28
N ALA A 237 16.62 -7.71 5.46
CA ALA A 237 15.75 -8.82 5.10
C ALA A 237 16.48 -9.94 4.36
N PHE A 238 17.39 -9.60 3.44
CA PHE A 238 18.21 -10.58 2.75
C PHE A 238 19.23 -11.26 3.66
N ILE A 239 19.81 -10.54 4.63
CA ILE A 239 20.71 -11.13 5.64
C ILE A 239 19.95 -12.14 6.50
N LEU A 240 18.77 -11.76 7.01
CA LEU A 240 17.89 -12.65 7.78
C LEU A 240 17.44 -13.85 6.95
N GLY A 241 17.02 -13.62 5.70
CA GLY A 241 16.62 -14.66 4.76
C GLY A 241 17.76 -15.66 4.49
N PHE A 242 18.98 -15.18 4.30
CA PHE A 242 20.17 -16.00 4.13
C PHE A 242 20.46 -16.85 5.38
N LEU A 243 20.42 -16.26 6.58
CA LEU A 243 20.60 -16.97 7.86
C LEU A 243 19.60 -18.11 8.03
N ILE A 244 18.34 -17.88 7.68
CA ILE A 244 17.28 -18.91 7.70
C ILE A 244 17.61 -20.04 6.72
N TYR A 245 18.23 -19.72 5.58
CA TYR A 245 18.53 -20.68 4.52
C TYR A 245 19.65 -21.68 4.87
N ILE A 246 20.60 -21.29 5.73
CA ILE A 246 21.78 -22.09 6.10
C ILE A 246 21.43 -23.51 6.58
N PRO A 247 20.58 -23.73 7.60
CA PRO A 247 20.27 -25.09 8.07
C PRO A 247 19.64 -25.96 6.98
N PHE A 248 18.81 -25.39 6.12
CA PHE A 248 18.15 -26.14 5.05
C PHE A 248 19.10 -26.51 3.91
N ILE A 249 20.08 -25.67 3.58
CA ILE A 249 21.16 -26.02 2.63
C ILE A 249 21.96 -27.21 3.14
N VAL A 250 22.26 -27.27 4.43
CA VAL A 250 23.01 -28.39 5.01
C VAL A 250 22.24 -29.70 4.82
N ILE A 251 20.91 -29.69 5.05
CA ILE A 251 20.06 -30.86 4.80
C ILE A 251 20.10 -31.26 3.32
N ASP A 252 19.98 -30.30 2.40
CA ASP A 252 20.06 -30.59 0.96
C ASP A 252 21.40 -31.22 0.57
N MET A 253 22.51 -30.69 1.09
CA MET A 253 23.85 -31.19 0.80
C MET A 253 24.06 -32.62 1.33
N VAL A 254 23.56 -32.90 2.54
CA VAL A 254 23.65 -34.24 3.16
C VAL A 254 22.76 -35.25 2.42
N VAL A 255 21.52 -34.90 2.12
CA VAL A 255 20.62 -35.81 1.38
C VAL A 255 21.15 -36.09 -0.02
N SER A 256 21.70 -35.07 -0.70
CA SER A 256 22.30 -35.23 -2.03
C SER A 256 23.50 -36.20 -2.02
N SER A 257 24.39 -36.10 -1.02
CA SER A 257 25.57 -36.98 -0.95
C SER A 257 25.19 -38.43 -0.66
N VAL A 258 24.14 -38.67 0.13
CA VAL A 258 23.58 -40.01 0.39
C VAL A 258 22.92 -40.58 -0.87
N LEU A 259 22.09 -39.81 -1.57
CA LEU A 259 21.44 -40.26 -2.82
C LEU A 259 22.46 -40.59 -3.91
N MET A 260 23.50 -39.76 -4.04
CA MET A 260 24.59 -39.99 -4.99
C MET A 260 25.37 -41.27 -4.64
N SER A 261 25.56 -41.54 -3.35
CA SER A 261 26.22 -42.76 -2.86
C SER A 261 25.38 -44.03 -3.08
N MET A 262 24.05 -43.90 -3.12
CA MET A 262 23.13 -44.99 -3.50
C MET A 262 23.02 -45.18 -5.03
N GLY A 263 23.66 -44.34 -5.84
CA GLY A 263 23.59 -44.39 -7.30
C GLY A 263 22.29 -43.81 -7.90
N MET A 264 21.46 -43.14 -7.11
CA MET A 264 20.21 -42.53 -7.58
C MET A 264 20.45 -41.12 -8.13
N MET A 265 21.05 -41.02 -9.33
CA MET A 265 21.32 -39.72 -9.97
C MET A 265 20.09 -39.04 -10.57
N MET A 266 19.00 -39.77 -10.86
CA MET A 266 17.83 -39.21 -11.57
C MET A 266 16.78 -38.57 -10.67
N LEU A 267 16.82 -38.81 -9.36
CA LEU A 267 15.87 -38.21 -8.42
C LEU A 267 16.39 -36.84 -7.97
N PRO A 268 15.61 -35.75 -8.13
CA PRO A 268 16.00 -34.44 -7.62
C PRO A 268 16.19 -34.52 -6.09
N PRO A 269 17.39 -34.23 -5.56
CA PRO A 269 17.63 -34.34 -4.12
C PRO A 269 16.72 -33.47 -3.26
N THR A 270 16.28 -32.34 -3.80
CA THR A 270 15.38 -31.38 -3.15
C THR A 270 13.99 -31.97 -2.83
N THR A 271 13.50 -32.88 -3.67
CA THR A 271 12.21 -33.56 -3.44
C THR A 271 12.31 -34.51 -2.25
N ILE A 272 13.45 -35.18 -2.10
CA ILE A 272 13.70 -36.13 -1.01
C ILE A 272 14.04 -35.42 0.30
N SER A 273 14.73 -34.27 0.23
CA SER A 273 15.08 -33.49 1.42
C SER A 273 13.91 -32.71 2.01
N MET A 274 12.90 -32.34 1.21
CA MET A 274 11.71 -31.59 1.64
C MET A 274 11.06 -32.10 2.95
N PRO A 275 10.68 -33.40 3.10
CA PRO A 275 10.06 -33.88 4.33
C PRO A 275 10.96 -33.71 5.57
N PHE A 276 12.28 -33.87 5.42
CA PHE A 276 13.24 -33.66 6.51
C PHE A 276 13.33 -32.19 6.91
N LYS A 277 13.29 -31.28 5.93
CA LYS A 277 13.27 -29.83 6.19
C LYS A 277 12.01 -29.42 6.93
N VAL A 278 10.85 -29.88 6.48
CA VAL A 278 9.56 -29.61 7.11
C VAL A 278 9.55 -30.15 8.55
N LEU A 279 10.03 -31.38 8.75
CA LEU A 279 10.12 -31.97 10.09
C LEU A 279 11.02 -31.14 11.01
N LEU A 280 12.22 -30.77 10.56
CA LEU A 280 13.14 -29.94 11.34
C LEU A 280 12.51 -28.59 11.67
N PHE A 281 11.83 -27.96 10.71
CA PHE A 281 11.18 -26.67 10.93
C PHE A 281 10.05 -26.76 11.96
N ILE A 282 9.27 -27.83 11.96
CA ILE A 282 8.20 -28.05 12.96
C ILE A 282 8.80 -28.37 14.33
N LEU A 283 9.82 -29.24 14.40
CA LEU A 283 10.47 -29.62 15.66
C LEU A 283 11.18 -28.46 16.36
N ALA A 284 11.63 -27.47 15.59
CA ALA A 284 12.28 -26.28 16.11
C ALA A 284 11.30 -25.12 16.39
N ASP A 285 9.98 -25.35 16.31
CA ASP A 285 8.95 -24.30 16.38
C ASP A 285 9.29 -23.12 15.44
N GLY A 286 9.64 -23.45 14.19
CA GLY A 286 10.28 -22.50 13.28
C GLY A 286 9.47 -21.25 12.97
N TRP A 287 8.14 -21.31 12.99
CA TRP A 287 7.30 -20.12 12.84
C TRP A 287 7.46 -19.15 14.01
N ASP A 288 7.47 -19.65 15.25
CA ASP A 288 7.66 -18.82 16.44
C ASP A 288 9.07 -18.23 16.45
N LEU A 289 10.08 -19.04 16.13
CA LEU A 289 11.47 -18.58 16.04
C LEU A 289 11.65 -17.48 14.98
N VAL A 290 11.09 -17.67 13.78
CA VAL A 290 11.20 -16.69 12.69
C VAL A 290 10.46 -15.41 13.04
N ILE A 291 9.19 -15.50 13.42
CA ILE A 291 8.35 -14.32 13.69
C ILE A 291 8.87 -13.59 14.93
N GLY A 292 9.21 -14.31 15.99
CA GLY A 292 9.73 -13.74 17.23
C GLY A 292 11.05 -13.01 17.01
N ASN A 293 12.00 -13.59 16.27
CA ASN A 293 13.26 -12.89 15.97
C ASN A 293 13.06 -11.72 15.00
N LEU A 294 12.16 -11.85 14.03
CA LEU A 294 11.82 -10.77 13.10
C LEU A 294 11.25 -9.56 13.83
N VAL A 295 10.29 -9.75 14.72
CA VAL A 295 9.69 -8.67 15.52
C VAL A 295 10.76 -8.01 16.41
N LYS A 296 11.62 -8.80 17.05
CA LYS A 296 12.76 -8.29 17.84
C LYS A 296 13.76 -7.46 17.03
N THR A 297 13.78 -7.55 15.69
CA THR A 297 14.68 -6.70 14.89
C THR A 297 14.18 -5.25 14.74
N PHE A 298 12.96 -4.95 15.17
CA PHE A 298 12.37 -3.61 15.11
C PHE A 298 12.36 -2.87 16.46
N TYR A 299 12.67 -3.57 17.56
CA TYR A 299 12.74 -3.02 18.92
C TYR A 299 14.17 -3.11 19.45
#